data_AF-A0A645DQ47-F1
#
_entry.id   AF-A0A645DQ47-F1
#
_cell.length_a   1.000
_cell.length_b   1.000
_cell.length_c   1.000
_cell.angle_alpha   90.00
_cell.angle_beta   90.00
_cell.angle_gamma   90.00
#
_symmetry.space_group_name_H-M   'P 1'
#
loop_
_entity.id
_entity.type
_entity.pdbx_description
1 polymer ?
#
loop_
_entity_poly.entity_id
_entity_poly.type
_entity_poly.pdbx_seq_one_letter_code
_entity_poly.pdbx_strand_id
1 'polypeptide(L)'
;MNAGDEFFPSGNEEMVLSLMARWTIFDSGEVSAKTKQAKAQARELIHFIEDMKNTVKMEVTQAELNLKSAQSRFDVAERQVAESEEDYRIAVRRYEEQVGTNLDMLDARLALTSSRTEEVDARYDICIAEANLLYSLGY
;
A
#
# COMPACT_ATOMS: atom_id res chain seq x y z
N MET A 1 81.29 42.50 49.70
CA MET A 1 80.34 42.93 50.75
C MET A 1 79.12 43.44 50.00
N ASN A 2 77.90 42.89 50.09
CA ASN A 2 77.21 42.15 51.15
C ASN A 2 76.50 40.89 50.62
N ALA A 3 76.22 39.97 51.54
CA ALA A 3 75.74 38.60 51.39
C ALA A 3 74.20 38.47 51.40
N GLY A 4 73.71 37.32 50.96
CA GLY A 4 72.37 36.80 51.24
C GLY A 4 71.85 35.83 50.18
N ASP A 5 72.26 34.56 50.28
CA ASP A 5 71.68 33.43 49.54
C ASP A 5 70.22 33.16 49.97
N GLU A 6 69.53 32.32 49.18
CA GLU A 6 68.14 31.84 49.28
C GLU A 6 67.14 32.81 48.61
N PHE A 7 66.40 32.41 47.57
CA PHE A 7 65.34 31.42 47.70
C PHE A 7 64.71 31.21 46.30
N PHE A 8 65.19 30.25 45.52
CA PHE A 8 64.40 29.72 44.39
C PHE A 8 63.74 28.43 44.85
N PRO A 9 62.41 28.29 44.68
CA PRO A 9 61.87 27.02 44.23
C PRO A 9 61.15 27.18 42.90
N SER A 10 61.55 26.28 42.00
CA SER A 10 61.06 26.02 40.66
C SER A 10 59.57 25.78 40.55
N GLY A 11 59.03 26.01 39.35
CA GLY A 11 57.61 25.98 39.03
C GLY A 11 56.84 24.71 39.41
N ASN A 12 55.58 24.92 39.76
CA ASN A 12 54.59 23.87 39.90
C ASN A 12 53.56 24.02 38.77
N GLU A 13 53.79 23.33 37.66
CA GLU A 13 52.69 22.87 36.80
C GLU A 13 52.02 21.71 37.56
N GLU A 14 50.96 22.00 38.31
CA GLU A 14 50.19 20.95 38.96
C GLU A 14 49.41 20.13 37.91
N MET A 15 49.98 18.99 37.52
CA MET A 15 49.29 18.02 36.66
C MET A 15 48.30 17.22 37.51
N VAL A 16 47.03 17.59 37.47
CA VAL A 16 45.96 16.86 38.16
C VAL A 16 45.49 15.69 37.31
N LEU A 17 45.87 14.47 37.70
CA LEU A 17 45.34 13.24 37.16
C LEU A 17 44.18 12.76 38.05
N SER A 18 42.95 12.84 37.56
CA SER A 18 41.76 12.37 38.29
C SER A 18 41.25 11.04 37.74
N LEU A 19 40.98 10.09 38.63
CA LEU A 19 40.37 8.79 38.32
C LEU A 19 38.99 8.76 38.98
N MET A 20 37.94 8.75 38.15
CA MET A 20 36.55 8.66 38.61
C MET A 20 36.03 7.24 38.39
N ALA A 21 35.79 6.51 39.47
CA ALA A 21 35.09 5.24 39.45
C ALA A 21 33.64 5.44 39.94
N ARG A 22 32.65 5.07 39.12
CA ARG A 22 31.23 5.11 39.49
C ARG A 22 30.74 3.69 39.70
N TRP A 23 30.37 3.36 40.94
CA TRP A 23 29.75 2.08 41.29
C TRP A 23 28.40 2.32 41.96
N THR A 24 27.33 1.77 41.38
CA THR A 24 25.98 1.86 41.94
C THR A 24 25.75 0.65 42.85
N ILE A 25 25.77 0.83 44.17
CA ILE A 25 25.62 -0.27 45.15
C ILE A 25 24.16 -0.74 45.27
N PHE A 26 23.19 0.12 44.91
CA PHE A 26 21.76 -0.21 44.90
C PHE A 26 21.04 0.61 43.80
N ASP A 27 20.47 -0.04 42.78
CA ASP A 27 19.82 0.63 41.63
C ASP A 27 18.28 0.71 41.72
N SER A 28 17.70 0.26 42.84
CA SER A 28 16.24 0.17 43.05
C SER A 28 15.46 -0.52 41.90
N GLY A 29 16.11 -1.40 41.13
CA GLY A 29 15.52 -2.08 39.99
C GLY A 29 15.54 -1.31 38.65
N GLU A 30 16.22 -0.17 38.55
CA GLU A 30 16.28 0.65 37.34
C GLU A 30 16.86 -0.11 36.13
N VAL A 31 17.93 -0.89 36.31
CA VAL A 31 18.53 -1.69 35.23
C VAL A 31 17.57 -2.78 34.77
N SER A 32 16.85 -3.40 35.71
CA SER A 32 15.80 -4.39 35.40
C SER A 32 14.64 -3.76 34.64
N ALA A 33 14.20 -2.56 35.05
CA ALA A 33 13.14 -1.80 34.37
C ALA A 33 13.56 -1.41 32.94
N LYS A 34 14.76 -0.87 32.75
CA LYS A 34 15.31 -0.54 31.41
C LYS A 34 15.41 -1.78 30.52
N THR A 35 15.86 -2.91 31.06
CA THR A 35 15.92 -4.17 30.32
C THR A 35 14.53 -4.67 29.94
N LYS A 36 13.55 -4.58 30.86
CA LYS A 36 12.16 -4.96 30.59
C LYS A 36 11.52 -4.06 29.52
N GLN A 37 11.81 -2.75 29.57
CA GLN A 37 11.38 -1.78 28.57
C GLN A 37 11.97 -2.09 27.19
N ALA A 38 13.29 -2.29 27.10
CA ALA A 38 13.95 -2.65 25.85
C ALA A 38 13.40 -3.95 25.25
N LYS A 39 13.15 -4.98 26.08
CA LYS A 39 12.50 -6.22 25.66
C LYS A 39 11.06 -6.01 25.19
N ALA A 40 10.31 -5.10 25.81
CA ALA A 40 8.96 -4.77 25.39
C ALA A 40 8.95 -4.04 24.04
N GLN A 41 9.83 -3.06 23.84
CA GLN A 41 10.01 -2.37 22.55
C GLN A 41 10.42 -3.34 21.43
N ALA A 42 11.31 -4.30 21.72
CA ALA A 42 11.68 -5.33 20.75
C ALA A 42 10.47 -6.20 20.34
N ARG A 43 9.60 -6.58 21.30
CA ARG A 43 8.37 -7.32 21.01
C ARG A 43 7.37 -6.49 20.21
N GLU A 44 7.22 -5.22 20.54
CA GLU A 44 6.39 -4.27 19.79
C GLU A 44 6.84 -4.16 18.33
N LEU A 45 8.15 -4.06 18.08
CA LEU A 45 8.71 -4.05 16.73
C LEU A 45 8.44 -5.36 15.97
N ILE A 46 8.51 -6.51 16.65
CA ILE A 46 8.18 -7.80 16.03
C ILE A 46 6.71 -7.83 15.59
N HIS A 47 5.79 -7.41 16.48
CA HIS A 47 4.37 -7.34 16.14
C HIS A 47 4.10 -6.34 15.02
N PHE A 48 4.77 -5.18 15.02
CA PHE A 48 4.67 -4.21 13.93
C PHE A 48 5.08 -4.82 12.59
N ILE A 49 6.15 -5.62 12.55
CA ILE A 49 6.57 -6.34 11.34
C ILE A 49 5.54 -7.39 10.91
N GLU A 50 4.95 -8.12 11.86
CA GLU A 50 3.88 -9.08 11.58
C GLU A 50 2.63 -8.39 11.00
N ASP A 51 2.22 -7.27 11.58
CA ASP A 51 1.09 -6.48 11.11
C ASP A 51 1.33 -5.93 9.71
N MET A 52 2.52 -5.37 9.44
CA MET A 52 2.87 -4.92 8.09
C MET A 52 2.79 -6.07 7.07
N LYS A 53 3.28 -7.27 7.41
CA LYS A 53 3.19 -8.44 6.53
C LYS A 53 1.74 -8.83 6.25
N ASN A 54 0.89 -8.79 7.27
CA ASN A 54 -0.53 -9.09 7.13
C ASN A 54 -1.23 -8.06 6.24
N THR A 55 -0.91 -6.77 6.41
CA THR A 55 -1.42 -5.68 5.56
C THR A 55 -1.05 -5.89 4.10
N VAL A 56 0.23 -6.12 3.80
CA VAL A 56 0.68 -6.38 2.42
C VAL A 56 -0.02 -7.61 1.83
N LYS A 57 -0.13 -8.70 2.60
CA LYS A 57 -0.84 -9.90 2.15
C LYS A 57 -2.32 -9.61 1.83
N MET A 58 -2.99 -8.83 2.67
CA MET A 58 -4.38 -8.43 2.47
C MET A 58 -4.52 -7.56 1.22
N GLU A 59 -3.64 -6.58 1.01
CA GLU A 59 -3.64 -5.70 -0.17
C GLU A 59 -3.49 -6.49 -1.47
N VAL A 60 -2.51 -7.40 -1.53
CA VAL A 60 -2.32 -8.27 -2.70
C VAL A 60 -3.55 -9.15 -2.95
N THR A 61 -4.09 -9.77 -1.90
CA THR A 61 -5.30 -10.61 -2.02
C THR A 61 -6.49 -9.79 -2.53
N GLN A 62 -6.65 -8.56 -2.04
CA GLN A 62 -7.72 -7.67 -2.50
C GLN A 62 -7.53 -7.27 -3.97
N ALA A 63 -6.30 -6.99 -4.39
CA ALA A 63 -6.00 -6.66 -5.78
C ALA A 63 -6.29 -7.84 -6.73
N GLU A 64 -5.92 -9.07 -6.35
CA GLU A 64 -6.25 -10.28 -7.12
C GLU A 64 -7.77 -10.49 -7.25
N LEU A 65 -8.52 -10.32 -6.15
CA LEU A 65 -9.97 -10.44 -6.16
C LEU A 65 -10.63 -9.35 -7.03
N ASN A 66 -10.10 -8.13 -7.00
CA ASN A 66 -10.57 -7.03 -7.84
C ASN A 66 -10.34 -7.33 -9.32
N LEU A 67 -9.16 -7.84 -9.69
CA LEU A 67 -8.86 -8.26 -11.07
C LEU A 67 -9.83 -9.34 -11.55
N LYS A 68 -10.04 -10.38 -10.74
CA LYS A 68 -10.99 -11.45 -11.06
C LYS A 68 -12.42 -10.92 -11.21
N SER A 69 -12.82 -9.96 -10.38
CA SER A 69 -14.13 -9.32 -10.47
C SER A 69 -14.24 -8.48 -11.75
N ALA A 70 -13.20 -7.75 -12.15
CA ALA A 70 -13.17 -6.97 -13.39
C ALA A 70 -13.30 -7.88 -14.62
N GLN A 71 -12.57 -9.00 -14.64
CA GLN A 71 -12.68 -10.02 -15.68
C GLN A 71 -14.10 -10.58 -15.80
N SER A 72 -14.72 -10.92 -14.67
CA SER A 72 -16.12 -11.40 -14.66
C SER A 72 -17.11 -10.36 -15.20
N ARG A 73 -16.88 -9.06 -14.95
CA ARG A 73 -17.71 -7.98 -15.48
C ARG A 73 -17.54 -7.83 -16.99
N PHE A 74 -16.32 -7.95 -17.49
CA PHE A 74 -16.05 -7.94 -18.92
C PHE A 74 -16.76 -9.11 -19.63
N ASP A 75 -16.69 -10.32 -19.09
CA ASP A 75 -17.40 -11.49 -19.65
C ASP A 75 -18.92 -11.26 -19.73
N VAL A 76 -19.50 -10.56 -18.75
CA VAL A 76 -20.93 -10.21 -18.76
C VAL A 76 -21.23 -9.13 -19.79
N ALA A 77 -20.38 -8.09 -19.87
CA ALA A 77 -20.53 -7.01 -20.84
C ALA A 77 -20.40 -7.51 -22.30
N GLU A 78 -19.47 -8.42 -22.57
CA GLU A 78 -19.30 -9.06 -23.89
C GLU A 78 -20.57 -9.82 -24.30
N ARG A 79 -21.17 -10.59 -23.38
CA ARG A 79 -22.45 -11.27 -23.64
C ARG A 79 -23.58 -10.27 -23.85
N GLN A 80 -23.62 -9.19 -23.09
CA GLN A 80 -24.63 -8.14 -23.25
C GLN A 80 -24.55 -7.49 -24.63
N VAL A 81 -23.34 -7.26 -25.16
CA VAL A 81 -23.14 -6.80 -26.55
C VAL A 81 -23.72 -7.81 -27.53
N ALA A 82 -23.40 -9.10 -27.40
CA ALA A 82 -23.92 -10.14 -28.30
C ALA A 82 -25.45 -10.21 -28.32
N GLU A 83 -26.10 -10.12 -27.16
CA GLU A 83 -27.56 -10.07 -27.05
C GLU A 83 -28.13 -8.81 -27.71
N SER A 84 -27.56 -7.64 -27.44
CA SER A 84 -28.03 -6.38 -28.04
C SER A 84 -27.77 -6.29 -29.56
N GLU A 85 -26.77 -7.01 -30.08
CA GLU A 85 -26.57 -7.16 -31.53
C GLU A 85 -27.70 -7.98 -32.17
N GLU A 86 -28.12 -9.06 -31.52
CA GLU A 86 -29.23 -9.89 -31.98
C GLU A 86 -30.56 -9.14 -31.89
N ASP A 87 -30.81 -8.40 -30.81
CA ASP A 87 -31.99 -7.54 -30.66
C ASP A 87 -32.07 -6.48 -31.77
N TYR A 88 -30.95 -5.80 -32.04
CA TYR A 88 -30.87 -4.84 -33.13
C TYR A 88 -31.14 -5.50 -34.48
N ARG A 89 -30.59 -6.69 -34.73
CA ARG A 89 -30.83 -7.47 -35.96
C ARG A 89 -32.31 -7.81 -36.13
N ILE A 90 -32.99 -8.24 -35.07
CA ILE A 90 -34.43 -8.54 -35.08
C ILE A 90 -35.24 -7.27 -35.34
N ALA A 91 -34.91 -6.16 -34.68
CA ALA A 91 -35.61 -4.89 -34.83
C ALA A 91 -35.50 -4.35 -36.27
N VAL A 92 -34.31 -4.43 -36.87
CA VAL A 92 -34.11 -4.07 -38.29
C VAL A 92 -34.99 -4.91 -39.20
N ARG A 93 -35.01 -6.24 -39.03
CA ARG A 93 -35.87 -7.11 -39.86
C ARG A 93 -37.35 -6.79 -39.71
N ARG A 94 -37.83 -6.56 -38.49
CA ARG A 94 -39.23 -6.19 -38.24
C ARG A 94 -39.60 -4.87 -38.91
N TYR A 95 -38.68 -3.90 -38.88
CA TYR A 95 -38.86 -2.62 -39.57
C TYR A 95 -38.92 -2.81 -41.10
N GLU A 96 -38.02 -3.61 -41.68
CA GLU A 96 -38.00 -3.93 -43.11
C GLU A 96 -39.26 -4.66 -43.57
N GLU A 97 -39.79 -5.56 -42.75
CA GLU A 97 -41.05 -6.28 -42.97
C GLU A 97 -42.29 -5.43 -42.67
N GLN A 98 -42.14 -4.17 -42.25
CA GLN A 98 -43.21 -3.24 -41.87
C GLN A 98 -44.09 -3.75 -40.70
N VAL A 99 -43.58 -4.69 -39.91
CA VAL A 99 -44.22 -5.24 -38.71
C VAL A 99 -43.69 -4.61 -37.42
N GLY A 100 -42.67 -3.75 -37.51
CA GLY A 100 -42.11 -2.94 -36.42
C GLY A 100 -41.91 -1.48 -36.83
N THR A 101 -41.61 -0.61 -35.87
CA THR A 101 -41.47 0.82 -36.12
C THR A 101 -40.01 1.25 -36.27
N ASN A 102 -39.78 2.42 -36.90
CA ASN A 102 -38.44 3.02 -36.95
C ASN A 102 -37.91 3.37 -35.55
N LEU A 103 -38.81 3.71 -34.63
CA LEU A 103 -38.45 4.02 -33.24
C LEU A 103 -37.88 2.79 -32.54
N ASP A 104 -38.53 1.63 -32.67
CA ASP A 104 -38.04 0.37 -32.07
C ASP A 104 -36.63 0.01 -32.54
N MET A 105 -36.35 0.22 -33.83
CA MET A 105 -35.02 0.01 -34.41
C MET A 105 -33.99 1.00 -33.86
N LEU A 106 -34.35 2.28 -33.69
CA LEU A 106 -33.46 3.28 -33.11
C LEU A 106 -33.17 3.00 -31.64
N ASP A 107 -34.17 2.56 -30.88
CA ASP A 107 -34.02 2.18 -29.47
C ASP A 107 -33.09 0.96 -29.33
N ALA A 108 -33.26 -0.06 -30.16
CA ALA A 108 -32.36 -1.22 -30.18
C ALA A 108 -30.92 -0.84 -30.58
N ARG A 109 -30.75 0.10 -31.52
CA ARG A 109 -29.43 0.62 -31.88
C ARG A 109 -28.77 1.39 -30.75
N LEU A 110 -29.56 2.19 -30.02
CA LEU A 110 -29.08 2.92 -28.84
C LEU A 110 -28.64 1.95 -27.74
N ALA A 111 -29.44 0.91 -27.47
CA ALA A 111 -29.10 -0.15 -26.52
C ALA A 111 -27.78 -0.84 -26.89
N LEU A 112 -27.63 -1.28 -28.15
CA LEU A 112 -26.38 -1.86 -28.64
C LEU A 112 -25.17 -0.93 -28.46
N THR A 113 -25.35 0.37 -28.73
CA THR A 113 -24.29 1.35 -28.56
C THR A 113 -23.91 1.53 -27.07
N SER A 114 -24.89 1.50 -26.17
CA SER A 114 -24.66 1.53 -24.72
C SER A 114 -23.86 0.30 -24.27
N SER A 115 -24.30 -0.91 -24.65
CA SER A 115 -23.63 -2.15 -24.26
C SER A 115 -22.19 -2.22 -24.78
N ARG A 116 -21.91 -1.73 -25.99
CA ARG A 116 -20.54 -1.63 -26.51
C ARG A 116 -19.69 -0.64 -25.72
N THR A 117 -20.28 0.44 -25.23
CA THR A 117 -19.58 1.40 -24.36
C THR A 117 -19.24 0.73 -23.03
N GLU A 118 -20.19 0.02 -22.43
CA GLU A 118 -19.98 -0.74 -21.18
C GLU A 118 -18.91 -1.84 -21.32
N GLU A 119 -18.85 -2.53 -22.45
CA GLU A 119 -17.80 -3.52 -22.75
C GLU A 119 -16.41 -2.88 -22.80
N VAL A 120 -16.31 -1.70 -23.43
CA VAL A 120 -15.06 -0.93 -23.48
C VAL A 120 -14.63 -0.48 -22.09
N ASP A 121 -15.55 0.04 -21.29
CA ASP A 121 -15.28 0.46 -19.91
C ASP A 121 -14.84 -0.73 -19.05
N ALA A 122 -15.54 -1.87 -19.15
CA ALA A 122 -15.17 -3.10 -18.44
C ALA A 122 -13.78 -3.62 -18.83
N ARG A 123 -13.38 -3.44 -20.10
CA ARG A 123 -12.02 -3.77 -20.55
C ARG A 123 -10.98 -2.84 -19.93
N TYR A 124 -11.26 -1.55 -19.81
CA TYR A 124 -10.37 -0.61 -19.11
C TYR A 124 -10.24 -0.93 -17.62
N ASP A 125 -11.33 -1.36 -16.97
CA ASP A 125 -11.32 -1.78 -15.57
C ASP A 125 -10.35 -2.95 -15.33
N ILE A 126 -10.25 -3.90 -16.28
CA ILE A 126 -9.25 -4.99 -16.21
C ILE A 126 -7.84 -4.40 -16.20
N CYS A 127 -7.52 -3.50 -17.14
CA CYS A 127 -6.19 -2.89 -17.22
C CYS A 127 -5.82 -2.14 -15.93
N ILE A 128 -6.78 -1.42 -15.34
CA ILE A 128 -6.58 -0.71 -14.06
C ILE A 128 -6.36 -1.72 -12.93
N ALA A 129 -7.14 -2.81 -12.88
CA ALA A 129 -7.01 -3.83 -11.86
C ALA A 129 -5.67 -4.59 -11.97
N GLU A 130 -5.18 -4.86 -13.18
CA GLU A 130 -3.85 -5.43 -13.43
C GLU A 130 -2.75 -4.49 -12.94
N ALA A 131 -2.84 -3.20 -13.26
CA ALA A 131 -1.88 -2.19 -12.79
C ALA A 131 -1.84 -2.10 -11.26
N ASN A 132 -3.01 -2.14 -10.60
CA ASN A 132 -3.10 -2.12 -9.14
C ASN A 132 -2.50 -3.38 -8.50
N LEU A 133 -2.69 -4.55 -9.13
CA LEU A 133 -2.07 -5.78 -8.67
C LEU A 133 -0.54 -5.69 -8.76
N LEU A 134 -0.01 -5.24 -9.90
CA LEU A 134 1.44 -5.03 -10.07
C LEU A 134 1.99 -4.06 -9.02
N TYR A 135 1.30 -2.95 -8.77
CA TYR A 135 1.69 -1.99 -7.73
C TYR A 135 1.71 -2.61 -6.33
N SER A 136 0.69 -3.41 -5.97
CA SER A 136 0.66 -4.12 -4.67
C SER A 136 1.77 -5.18 -4.51
N LEU A 137 2.31 -5.68 -5.63
CA LEU A 137 3.46 -6.59 -5.65
C LEU A 137 4.81 -5.83 -5.59
N GLY A 138 4.79 -4.51 -5.69
CA GLY A 138 5.96 -3.63 -5.61
C GLY A 138 6.62 -3.29 -6.95
N TYR A 139 5.89 -3.40 -8.06
CA TYR A 139 6.34 -2.99 -9.40
C TYR A 139 5.83 -1.60 -9.81
#